data_AF-G8YSX1-F1
#
_entry.id   AF-G8YSX1-F1
#
_cell.length_a   1.000
_cell.length_b   1.000
_cell.length_c   1.000
_cell.angle_alpha   90.00
_cell.angle_beta   90.00
_cell.angle_gamma   90.00
#
_symmetry.space_group_name_H-M   'P 1'
#
loop_
_entity.id
_entity.type
_entity.pdbx_description
1 polymer ?
#
loop_
_entity_poly.entity_id
_entity_poly.type
_entity_poly.pdbx_seq_one_letter_code
_entity_poly.pdbx_strand_id
1 'polypeptide(L)'
;MGPTTDIGKGAGTETAAIEEEKQFIEKSQKLYRDIYQKRLTDEETIRRIVLVKKGDSIKLKVNRVMETINQQNIPILLVAKANAIGKLITITEISKSRLSESNPPIKLDQYNKIGKQVSKNKPYSSANRSLSGHNSKSVAQKNKRTLLNDLRIEDEKTFKLPLLYIVLTSNDSHLSVENWTHQAPI
;
A
#
# COMPACT_ATOMS: atom_id res chain seq x y z
N MET A 1 17.60 44.86 -6.35
CA MET A 1 17.67 43.55 -5.67
C MET A 1 16.36 42.82 -5.96
N GLY A 2 16.38 41.84 -6.86
CA GLY A 2 15.18 41.05 -7.20
C GLY A 2 15.04 39.83 -6.28
N PRO A 3 13.82 39.34 -6.01
CA PRO A 3 13.64 38.15 -5.19
C PRO A 3 13.91 36.91 -6.05
N THR A 4 14.89 36.10 -5.65
CA THR A 4 15.11 34.75 -6.20
C THR A 4 14.07 33.81 -5.60
N THR A 5 13.11 33.38 -6.42
CA THR A 5 12.20 32.27 -6.12
C THR A 5 12.93 30.94 -6.29
N ASP A 6 13.09 30.21 -5.19
CA ASP A 6 13.64 28.86 -5.14
C ASP A 6 12.57 27.85 -5.60
N ILE A 7 12.56 27.52 -6.89
CA ILE A 7 11.56 26.63 -7.54
C ILE A 7 12.06 25.15 -7.58
N GLY A 8 13.26 24.85 -7.07
CA GLY A 8 13.94 23.58 -7.38
C GLY A 8 13.53 22.32 -6.61
N LYS A 9 12.85 22.41 -5.45
CA LYS A 9 12.70 21.25 -4.54
C LYS A 9 11.41 20.44 -4.69
N GLY A 10 10.41 20.90 -5.43
CA GLY A 10 9.09 20.24 -5.53
C GLY A 10 9.00 19.13 -6.59
N ALA A 11 9.65 19.32 -7.74
CA ALA A 11 9.47 18.45 -8.90
C ALA A 11 10.09 17.05 -8.72
N GLY A 12 11.27 16.96 -8.09
CA GLY A 12 11.99 15.68 -7.90
C GLY A 12 11.27 14.70 -6.98
N THR A 13 10.56 15.20 -5.95
CA THR A 13 9.80 14.36 -5.02
C THR A 13 8.51 13.80 -5.62
N GLU A 14 7.88 14.55 -6.54
CA GLU A 14 6.64 14.13 -7.20
C GLU A 14 6.92 13.01 -8.21
N THR A 15 7.98 13.14 -9.02
CA THR A 15 8.40 12.09 -9.95
C THR A 15 8.78 10.80 -9.23
N ALA A 16 9.48 10.89 -8.08
CA ALA A 16 9.83 9.71 -7.27
C ALA A 16 8.60 9.02 -6.67
N ALA A 17 7.59 9.78 -6.23
CA ALA A 17 6.35 9.21 -5.70
C ALA A 17 5.53 8.49 -6.78
N ILE A 18 5.48 9.04 -8.00
CA ILE A 18 4.81 8.40 -9.15
C ILE A 18 5.51 7.09 -9.51
N GLU A 19 6.84 7.09 -9.57
CA GLU A 19 7.63 5.89 -9.88
C GLU A 19 7.47 4.81 -8.79
N GLU A 20 7.50 5.19 -7.51
CA GLU A 20 7.23 4.26 -6.40
C GLU A 20 5.82 3.67 -6.44
N GLU A 21 4.85 4.41 -6.96
CA GLU A 21 3.48 3.91 -7.17
C GLU A 21 3.40 2.95 -8.36
N LYS A 22 4.05 3.28 -9.47
CA LYS A 22 4.13 2.39 -10.64
C LYS A 22 4.77 1.05 -10.27
N GLN A 23 5.89 1.07 -9.57
CA GLN A 23 6.56 -0.15 -9.09
C GLN A 23 5.67 -0.96 -8.13
N PHE A 24 4.86 -0.30 -7.31
CA PHE A 24 3.92 -0.98 -6.42
C PHE A 24 2.82 -1.71 -7.22
N ILE A 25 2.30 -1.09 -8.27
CA ILE A 25 1.30 -1.69 -9.18
C ILE A 25 1.90 -2.88 -9.91
N GLU A 26 3.06 -2.71 -10.56
CA GLU A 26 3.75 -3.76 -11.32
C GLU A 26 4.10 -4.96 -10.44
N LYS A 27 4.60 -4.72 -9.22
CA LYS A 27 4.87 -5.80 -8.25
C LYS A 27 3.61 -6.55 -7.86
N SER A 28 2.48 -5.86 -7.72
CA SER A 28 1.20 -6.50 -7.39
C SER A 28 0.69 -7.36 -8.54
N GLN A 29 0.84 -6.89 -9.79
CA GLN A 29 0.50 -7.66 -10.99
C GLN A 29 1.40 -8.89 -11.14
N LYS A 30 2.71 -8.72 -10.99
CA LYS A 30 3.66 -9.84 -11.02
C LYS A 30 3.33 -10.87 -9.96
N LEU A 31 3.11 -10.43 -8.71
CA LEU A 31 2.76 -11.32 -7.61
C LEU A 31 1.47 -12.10 -7.90
N TYR A 32 0.45 -11.45 -8.47
CA TYR A 32 -0.78 -12.15 -8.84
C TYR A 32 -0.52 -13.28 -9.85
N ARG A 33 0.30 -13.02 -10.87
CA ARG A 33 0.68 -14.03 -11.87
C ARG A 33 1.52 -15.16 -11.28
N ASP A 34 2.38 -14.84 -10.31
CA ASP A 34 3.19 -15.84 -9.62
C ASP A 34 2.33 -16.76 -8.74
N ILE A 35 1.22 -16.23 -8.19
CA ILE A 35 0.28 -16.99 -7.35
C ILE A 35 -0.68 -17.81 -8.20
N TYR A 36 -1.31 -17.22 -9.21
CA TYR A 36 -2.37 -17.86 -9.98
C TYR A 36 -1.81 -18.49 -11.26
N GLN A 37 -1.72 -19.82 -11.28
CA GLN A 37 -1.02 -20.57 -12.33
C GLN A 37 -1.76 -20.58 -13.68
N LYS A 38 -3.04 -20.20 -13.72
CA LYS A 38 -3.80 -20.09 -14.96
C LYS A 38 -3.43 -18.80 -15.69
N ARG A 39 -3.22 -18.91 -17.01
CA ARG A 39 -2.98 -17.76 -17.88
C ARG A 39 -4.23 -16.90 -17.98
N LEU A 40 -4.10 -15.64 -17.59
CA LEU A 40 -5.07 -14.58 -17.81
C LEU A 40 -4.46 -13.53 -18.73
N THR A 41 -5.33 -12.83 -19.46
CA THR A 41 -4.96 -11.58 -20.14
C THR A 41 -4.54 -10.53 -19.11
N ASP A 42 -3.84 -9.49 -19.58
CA ASP A 42 -3.41 -8.38 -18.73
C ASP A 42 -4.62 -7.65 -18.14
N GLU A 43 -5.67 -7.47 -18.95
CA GLU A 43 -6.89 -6.81 -18.53
C GLU A 43 -7.62 -7.61 -17.42
N GLU A 44 -7.76 -8.92 -17.59
CA GLU A 44 -8.33 -9.79 -16.57
C GLU A 44 -7.50 -9.75 -15.28
N THR A 45 -6.16 -9.81 -15.39
CA THR A 45 -5.25 -9.72 -14.25
C THR A 45 -5.47 -8.43 -13.47
N ILE A 46 -5.55 -7.28 -14.17
CA ILE A 46 -5.76 -5.97 -13.54
C ILE A 46 -7.13 -5.90 -12.84
N ARG A 47 -8.18 -6.44 -13.46
CA ARG A 47 -9.53 -6.46 -12.86
C ARG A 47 -9.56 -7.26 -11.56
N ARG A 48 -8.74 -8.31 -11.45
CA ARG A 48 -8.63 -9.19 -10.27
C ARG A 48 -7.76 -8.62 -9.14
N ILE A 49 -7.15 -7.45 -9.34
CA ILE A 49 -6.33 -6.79 -8.31
C ILE A 49 -7.07 -5.57 -7.77
N VAL A 50 -7.26 -5.54 -6.44
CA VAL A 50 -7.85 -4.42 -5.72
C VAL A 50 -6.79 -3.76 -4.86
N LEU A 51 -6.21 -2.68 -5.38
CA LEU A 51 -5.30 -1.82 -4.63
C LEU A 51 -6.10 -0.89 -3.72
N VAL A 52 -5.74 -0.83 -2.43
CA VAL A 52 -6.39 0.04 -1.44
C VAL A 52 -5.43 1.12 -1.00
N LYS A 53 -5.87 2.38 -1.13
CA LYS A 53 -5.16 3.60 -0.73
C LYS A 53 -5.84 4.30 0.44
N LYS A 54 -5.10 5.17 1.12
CA LYS A 54 -5.60 5.99 2.24
C LYS A 54 -6.80 6.87 1.86
N GLY A 55 -6.90 7.34 0.62
CA GLY A 55 -8.00 8.18 0.15
C GLY A 55 -9.26 7.42 -0.31
N ASP A 56 -9.19 6.09 -0.45
CA ASP A 56 -10.26 5.33 -1.09
C ASP A 56 -11.55 5.24 -0.24
N SER A 57 -12.71 5.29 -0.89
CA SER A 57 -13.99 4.98 -0.24
C SER A 57 -14.11 3.49 0.05
N ILE A 58 -14.41 3.14 1.31
CA ILE A 58 -14.64 1.75 1.74
C ILE A 58 -15.82 1.16 0.95
N LYS A 59 -16.94 1.90 0.83
CA LYS A 59 -18.15 1.44 0.12
C LYS A 59 -17.85 1.06 -1.33
N LEU A 60 -17.11 1.90 -2.06
CA LEU A 60 -16.77 1.63 -3.46
C LEU A 60 -15.84 0.42 -3.61
N LYS A 61 -14.88 0.26 -2.70
CA LYS A 61 -13.98 -0.90 -2.74
C LYS A 61 -14.68 -2.20 -2.38
N VAL A 62 -15.55 -2.18 -1.37
CA VAL A 62 -16.39 -3.33 -1.03
C VAL A 62 -17.22 -3.72 -2.25
N ASN A 63 -17.93 -2.79 -2.89
CA ASN A 63 -18.72 -3.08 -4.09
C ASN A 63 -17.87 -3.70 -5.20
N ARG A 64 -16.70 -3.12 -5.49
CA ARG A 64 -15.76 -3.68 -6.49
C ARG A 64 -15.35 -5.11 -6.17
N VAL A 65 -15.07 -5.43 -4.90
CA VAL A 65 -14.71 -6.79 -4.47
C VAL A 65 -15.88 -7.75 -4.72
N MET A 66 -17.10 -7.37 -4.32
CA MET A 66 -18.31 -8.16 -4.54
C MET A 66 -18.55 -8.44 -6.03
N GLU A 67 -18.49 -7.40 -6.87
CA GLU A 67 -18.66 -7.50 -8.32
C GLU A 67 -17.62 -8.43 -8.95
N THR A 68 -16.36 -8.32 -8.51
CA THR A 68 -15.26 -9.12 -9.04
C THR A 68 -15.44 -10.61 -8.71
N ILE A 69 -15.80 -10.92 -7.45
CA ILE A 69 -16.00 -12.31 -6.99
C ILE A 69 -17.20 -12.95 -7.68
N ASN A 70 -18.30 -12.21 -7.84
CA ASN A 70 -19.52 -12.74 -8.47
C ASN A 70 -19.37 -13.08 -9.96
N GLN A 71 -18.38 -12.50 -10.64
CA GLN A 71 -18.24 -12.66 -12.09
C GLN A 71 -17.62 -14.00 -12.50
N GLN A 72 -16.64 -14.53 -11.76
CA GLN A 72 -15.93 -15.77 -12.10
C GLN A 72 -15.31 -16.38 -10.82
N ASN A 73 -15.25 -17.72 -10.74
CA ASN A 73 -14.60 -18.48 -9.65
C ASN A 73 -13.06 -18.38 -9.74
N ILE A 74 -12.55 -17.15 -9.80
CA ILE A 74 -11.14 -16.79 -9.97
C ILE A 74 -10.73 -15.98 -8.73
N PRO A 75 -9.56 -16.26 -8.14
CA PRO A 75 -9.06 -15.55 -6.98
C PRO A 75 -8.98 -14.04 -7.21
N ILE A 76 -9.19 -13.27 -6.15
CA ILE A 76 -8.98 -11.83 -6.12
C ILE A 76 -7.82 -11.50 -5.19
N LEU A 77 -6.93 -10.61 -5.60
CA LEU A 77 -5.84 -10.12 -4.78
C LEU A 77 -6.14 -8.71 -4.30
N LEU A 78 -6.24 -8.53 -2.99
CA LEU A 78 -6.33 -7.23 -2.36
C LEU A 78 -4.96 -6.83 -1.79
N VAL A 79 -4.55 -5.58 -2.01
CA VAL A 79 -3.22 -5.10 -1.64
C VAL A 79 -3.28 -3.71 -1.03
N ALA A 80 -2.52 -3.49 0.05
CA ALA A 80 -2.33 -2.17 0.62
C ALA A 80 -0.92 -1.97 1.16
N LYS A 81 -0.52 -0.71 1.25
CA LYS A 81 0.75 -0.27 1.82
C LYS A 81 0.56 0.63 3.02
N ALA A 82 1.41 0.47 4.03
CA ALA A 82 1.52 1.33 5.21
C ALA A 82 0.16 1.68 5.84
N ASN A 83 -0.20 2.97 5.86
CA ASN A 83 -1.40 3.48 6.51
C ASN A 83 -2.73 3.06 5.85
N ALA A 84 -2.70 2.42 4.68
CA ALA A 84 -3.89 1.88 4.04
C ALA A 84 -4.23 0.44 4.50
N ILE A 85 -3.33 -0.23 5.24
CA ILE A 85 -3.51 -1.63 5.66
C ILE A 85 -4.75 -1.81 6.54
N GLY A 86 -4.98 -0.91 7.51
CA GLY A 86 -6.17 -0.99 8.35
C GLY A 86 -7.46 -0.92 7.53
N LYS A 87 -7.50 -0.07 6.51
CA LYS A 87 -8.65 0.05 5.60
C LYS A 87 -8.82 -1.21 4.74
N LEU A 88 -7.72 -1.79 4.27
CA LEU A 88 -7.76 -3.05 3.52
C LEU A 88 -8.43 -4.15 4.35
N ILE A 89 -8.01 -4.33 5.61
CA ILE A 89 -8.61 -5.31 6.51
C ILE A 89 -10.11 -5.05 6.64
N THR A 90 -10.52 -3.80 6.89
CA THR A 90 -11.95 -3.44 6.98
C THR A 90 -12.72 -3.79 5.71
N ILE A 91 -12.18 -3.49 4.52
CA ILE A 91 -12.81 -3.83 3.24
C ILE A 91 -12.95 -5.35 3.11
N THR A 92 -11.88 -6.10 3.41
CA THR A 92 -11.88 -7.57 3.35
C THR A 92 -12.94 -8.18 4.25
N GLU A 93 -13.02 -7.77 5.52
CA GLU A 93 -13.97 -8.35 6.48
C GLU A 93 -15.42 -8.00 6.13
N ILE A 94 -15.70 -6.75 5.71
CA ILE A 94 -17.04 -6.35 5.27
C ILE A 94 -17.45 -7.15 4.02
N SER A 95 -16.54 -7.31 3.06
CA SER A 95 -16.82 -8.08 1.84
C SER A 95 -17.13 -9.54 2.15
N LYS A 96 -16.34 -10.21 3.00
CA LYS A 96 -16.61 -11.60 3.41
C LYS A 96 -17.97 -11.73 4.11
N SER A 97 -18.28 -10.86 5.08
CA SER A 97 -19.56 -10.87 5.79
C SER A 97 -20.76 -10.73 4.83
N ARG A 98 -20.69 -9.81 3.86
CA ARG A 98 -21.76 -9.65 2.87
C ARG A 98 -21.91 -10.83 1.91
N LEU A 99 -20.80 -11.50 1.58
CA LEU A 99 -20.80 -12.69 0.73
C LEU A 99 -21.33 -13.91 1.47
N SER A 100 -21.04 -14.05 2.77
CA SER A 100 -21.64 -15.11 3.58
C SER A 100 -23.15 -14.94 3.77
N GLU A 101 -23.66 -13.71 3.68
CA GLU A 101 -25.08 -13.38 3.76
C GLU A 101 -25.80 -13.38 2.39
N SER A 102 -25.09 -13.64 1.28
CA SER A 102 -25.71 -13.69 -0.05
C SER A 102 -26.56 -14.95 -0.24
N ASN A 103 -27.37 -14.97 -1.31
CA ASN A 103 -28.17 -16.14 -1.68
C ASN A 103 -27.86 -16.57 -3.13
N PRO A 104 -27.11 -17.66 -3.36
CA PRO A 104 -26.53 -18.56 -2.35
C PRO A 104 -25.37 -17.92 -1.57
N PRO A 105 -25.07 -18.39 -0.34
CA PRO A 105 -23.92 -17.91 0.43
C PRO A 105 -22.60 -18.25 -0.26
N ILE A 106 -21.71 -17.26 -0.36
CA ILE A 106 -20.37 -17.42 -0.91
C ILE A 106 -19.37 -17.43 0.25
N LYS A 107 -18.75 -18.59 0.48
CA LYS A 107 -17.66 -18.76 1.45
C LYS A 107 -16.32 -18.68 0.73
N LEU A 108 -15.37 -17.95 1.32
CA LEU A 108 -14.06 -17.70 0.72
C LEU A 108 -12.95 -18.10 1.67
N ASP A 109 -12.01 -18.88 1.16
CA ASP A 109 -10.71 -19.05 1.76
C ASP A 109 -9.90 -17.77 1.62
N GLN A 110 -9.11 -17.48 2.66
CA GLN A 110 -8.24 -16.33 2.71
C GLN A 110 -6.79 -16.76 2.88
N TYR A 111 -5.90 -16.19 2.07
CA TYR A 111 -4.46 -16.35 2.20
C TYR A 111 -3.80 -15.00 2.39
N ASN A 112 -2.98 -14.87 3.43
CA ASN A 112 -2.33 -13.62 3.81
C ASN A 112 -0.82 -13.69 3.63
N LYS A 113 -0.22 -12.61 3.13
CA LYS A 113 1.24 -12.44 3.11
C LYS A 113 1.63 -11.01 3.43
N ILE A 114 2.64 -10.87 4.28
CA ILE A 114 3.23 -9.59 4.65
C ILE A 114 4.50 -9.38 3.82
N GLY A 115 4.62 -8.20 3.23
CA GLY A 115 5.79 -7.78 2.46
C GLY A 115 6.36 -6.45 2.95
N LYS A 116 7.36 -5.96 2.23
CA LYS A 116 7.97 -4.65 2.48
C LYS A 116 8.30 -3.95 1.17
N GLN A 117 8.10 -2.64 1.13
CA GLN A 117 8.59 -1.74 0.08
C GLN A 117 9.60 -0.78 0.68
N VAL A 118 10.78 -0.70 0.06
CA VAL A 118 11.73 0.37 0.37
C VAL A 118 11.24 1.64 -0.31
N SER A 119 11.17 2.73 0.43
CA SER A 119 10.76 4.05 -0.07
C SER A 119 11.81 5.08 0.35
N LYS A 120 12.10 6.01 -0.55
CA LYS A 120 12.93 7.18 -0.23
C LYS A 120 12.08 8.34 0.30
N ASN A 121 10.76 8.24 0.15
CA ASN A 121 9.81 9.21 0.62
C ASN A 121 9.45 8.99 2.09
N LYS A 122 9.37 10.08 2.87
CA LYS A 122 8.96 10.02 4.27
C LYS A 122 7.49 9.56 4.36
N PRO A 123 7.18 8.41 4.97
CA PRO A 123 5.84 7.81 4.90
C PRO A 123 4.80 8.47 5.80
N TYR A 124 5.25 9.20 6.81
CA TYR A 124 4.41 9.90 7.75
C TYR A 124 4.72 11.38 7.64
N SER A 125 3.74 12.16 7.15
CA SER A 125 3.72 13.59 7.37
C SER A 125 3.90 13.80 8.86
N SER A 126 5.06 14.31 9.26
CA SER A 126 5.19 14.89 10.59
C SER A 126 4.28 16.10 10.54
N ALA A 127 3.07 15.97 11.08
CA ALA A 127 2.34 17.13 11.53
C ALA A 127 3.26 17.79 12.56
N ASN A 128 4.06 18.75 12.11
CA ASN A 128 4.70 19.71 12.98
C ASN A 128 3.54 20.54 13.54
N ARG A 129 2.84 20.00 14.55
CA ARG A 129 2.15 20.87 15.49
C ARG A 129 3.27 21.62 16.18
N SER A 130 3.57 22.80 15.65
CA SER A 130 4.42 23.77 16.29
C SER A 130 3.81 24.03 17.66
N LEU A 131 4.29 23.34 18.69
CA LEU A 131 4.08 23.78 20.06
C LEU A 131 4.80 25.11 20.14
N SER A 132 4.04 26.21 20.07
CA SER A 132 4.54 27.56 20.28
C SER A 132 4.99 27.67 21.73
N GLY A 133 6.20 27.18 22.00
CA GLY A 133 6.87 27.23 23.28
C GLY A 133 8.25 27.80 23.06
N HIS A 134 8.45 29.02 23.54
CA HIS A 134 9.70 29.77 23.62
C HIS A 134 10.95 28.88 23.71
N ASN A 135 11.86 28.97 22.73
CA ASN A 135 13.18 28.35 22.83
C ASN A 135 14.25 29.35 22.33
N SER A 136 14.70 30.20 23.24
CA SER A 136 15.90 31.03 23.10
C SER A 136 17.15 30.15 23.22
N LYS A 137 17.53 29.46 22.13
CA LYS A 137 18.84 28.78 22.08
C LYS A 137 19.93 29.77 21.69
N SER A 138 20.99 29.82 22.51
CA SER A 138 22.13 30.71 22.32
C SER A 138 22.86 30.44 20.99
N VAL A 139 23.43 31.51 20.42
CA VAL A 139 24.10 31.54 19.11
C VAL A 139 25.25 30.51 19.02
N ALA A 140 25.91 30.19 20.14
CA ALA A 140 26.96 29.18 20.20
C ALA A 140 26.46 27.74 19.91
N GLN A 141 25.21 27.42 20.24
CA GLN A 141 24.60 26.12 19.97
C GLN A 141 24.14 25.96 18.51
N LYS A 142 23.89 27.08 17.82
CA LYS A 142 23.58 27.07 16.37
C LYS A 142 24.80 26.66 15.56
N ASN A 143 25.96 27.25 15.81
CA ASN A 143 27.16 27.05 15.01
C ASN A 143 27.75 25.63 15.10
N LYS A 144 27.64 24.97 16.27
CA LYS A 144 28.11 23.58 16.45
C LYS A 144 27.22 22.56 15.71
N ARG A 145 25.93 22.88 15.50
CA ARG A 145 25.00 22.07 14.70
C ARG A 145 25.24 22.23 13.20
N THR A 146 25.63 23.41 12.74
CA THR A 146 25.93 23.68 11.33
C THR A 146 27.16 22.88 10.89
N LEU A 147 28.27 22.95 11.66
CA LEU A 147 29.50 22.21 11.34
C LEU A 147 29.35 20.67 11.35
N LEU A 148 28.51 20.12 12.23
CA LEU A 148 28.22 18.67 12.26
C LEU A 148 27.25 18.23 11.15
N ASN A 149 26.48 19.15 10.57
CA ASN A 149 25.63 18.88 9.42
C ASN A 149 26.43 18.92 8.11
N ASP A 150 27.43 19.82 8.02
CA ASP A 150 28.26 19.99 6.80
C ASP A 150 29.21 18.80 6.55
N LEU A 151 29.48 17.97 7.57
CA LEU A 151 30.33 16.77 7.48
C LEU A 151 29.54 15.46 7.32
N ARG A 152 28.20 15.51 7.28
CA ARG A 152 27.40 14.31 7.00
C ARG A 152 27.27 14.16 5.49
N ILE A 153 27.94 13.13 4.96
CA ILE A 153 27.43 12.45 3.77
C ILE A 153 26.04 11.97 4.16
N GLU A 154 25.00 12.69 3.73
CA GLU A 154 23.62 12.30 4.03
C GLU A 154 23.33 11.00 3.26
N ASP A 155 23.54 9.85 3.91
CA ASP A 155 22.94 8.60 3.45
C ASP A 155 21.44 8.85 3.27
N GLU A 156 20.99 8.72 2.03
CA GLU A 156 19.61 8.97 1.63
C GLU A 156 18.69 8.12 2.53
N LYS A 157 17.91 8.76 3.41
CA LYS A 157 17.10 8.03 4.40
C LYS A 157 16.08 7.16 3.69
N THR A 158 16.26 5.84 3.79
CA THR A 158 15.31 4.86 3.28
C THR A 158 14.34 4.40 4.38
N PHE A 159 13.07 4.30 4.03
CA PHE A 159 12.00 3.82 4.88
C PHE A 159 11.53 2.44 4.40
N LYS A 160 11.27 1.52 5.34
CA LYS A 160 10.67 0.22 5.04
C LYS A 160 9.18 0.28 5.33
N LEU A 161 8.37 0.29 4.27
CA LEU A 161 6.91 0.35 4.37
C LEU A 161 6.34 -1.06 4.36
N PRO A 162 5.48 -1.43 5.34
CA PRO A 162 4.83 -2.74 5.30
C PRO A 162 3.84 -2.80 4.15
N LEU A 163 3.74 -3.97 3.53
CA LEU A 163 2.71 -4.33 2.56
C LEU A 163 1.88 -5.47 3.12
N LEU A 164 0.58 -5.45 2.88
CA LEU A 164 -0.29 -6.59 3.14
C LEU A 164 -0.92 -7.02 1.82
N TYR A 165 -0.80 -8.31 1.55
CA TYR A 165 -1.44 -9.00 0.44
C TYR A 165 -2.45 -9.98 1.01
N ILE A 166 -3.68 -9.93 0.49
CA ILE A 166 -4.76 -10.84 0.85
C ILE A 166 -5.30 -11.43 -0.45
N VAL A 167 -5.26 -12.76 -0.58
CA VAL A 167 -5.97 -13.46 -1.64
C VAL A 167 -7.27 -13.99 -1.07
N LEU A 168 -8.39 -13.73 -1.73
CA LEU A 168 -9.67 -14.38 -1.45
C LEU A 168 -10.05 -15.28 -2.63
N THR A 169 -10.50 -16.49 -2.32
CA THR A 169 -10.91 -17.45 -3.34
C THR A 169 -11.99 -18.41 -2.83
N SER A 170 -12.86 -18.88 -3.70
CA SER A 170 -13.77 -20.02 -3.43
C SER A 170 -13.21 -21.34 -3.97
N ASN A 171 -12.04 -21.31 -4.61
CA ASN A 171 -11.34 -22.48 -5.12
C ASN A 171 -9.82 -22.23 -5.05
N ASP A 172 -9.11 -23.02 -4.29
CA ASP A 172 -7.65 -22.93 -4.16
C ASP A 172 -6.90 -23.67 -5.27
N SER A 173 -7.61 -24.38 -6.15
CA SER A 173 -6.98 -25.03 -7.31
C SER A 173 -6.23 -23.99 -8.14
N HIS A 174 -4.99 -24.32 -8.48
CA HIS A 174 -4.06 -23.47 -9.23
C HIS A 174 -3.50 -22.27 -8.46
N LEU A 175 -3.59 -22.24 -7.12
CA LEU A 175 -2.90 -21.27 -6.28
C LEU A 175 -1.55 -21.79 -5.78
N SER A 176 -0.49 -21.01 -6.01
CA SER A 176 0.83 -21.17 -5.41
C SER A 176 0.95 -20.30 -4.16
N VAL A 177 0.42 -20.79 -3.04
CA VAL A 177 0.31 -20.05 -1.76
C VAL A 177 0.96 -20.76 -0.57
N GLU A 178 1.91 -21.67 -0.82
CA GLU A 178 2.58 -22.51 0.18
C GLU A 178 3.22 -21.71 1.34
N ASN A 179 3.70 -20.50 1.06
CA ASN A 179 4.33 -19.60 2.04
C ASN A 179 3.40 -18.48 2.53
N TRP A 180 2.09 -18.70 2.47
CA TRP A 180 1.06 -17.75 2.91
C TRP A 180 0.33 -18.30 4.13
N THR A 181 -0.16 -17.41 4.98
CA THR A 181 -0.97 -17.80 6.13
C THR A 181 -2.41 -18.01 5.67
N HIS A 182 -2.87 -19.26 5.71
CA HIS A 182 -4.25 -19.62 5.42
C HIS A 182 -5.19 -19.28 6.59
N GLN A 183 -6.37 -18.82 6.25
CA GLN A 183 -7.49 -18.59 7.16
C GLN A 183 -8.74 -19.18 6.51
N ALA A 184 -9.33 -20.18 7.19
CA ALA A 184 -10.54 -20.85 6.74
C ALA A 184 -11.74 -19.89 6.69
N PRO A 185 -12.76 -20.17 5.85
CA PRO A 185 -13.95 -19.35 5.76
C PRO A 185 -14.71 -19.31 7.09
N ILE A 186 -15.31 -18.15 7.38
CA ILE A 186 -16.23 -17.95 8.51
C ILE A 186 -17.65 -18.32 8.06
#